data_AF-A0A2N5G9I3-F1
#
_entry.id   AF-A0A2N5G9I3-F1
#
_cell.length_a   1.000
_cell.length_b   1.000
_cell.length_c   1.000
_cell.angle_alpha   90.00
_cell.angle_beta   90.00
_cell.angle_gamma   90.00
#
_symmetry.space_group_name_H-M   'P 1'
#
loop_
_entity.id
_entity.type
_entity.pdbx_description
1 polymer ?
#
loop_
_entity_poly.entity_id
_entity_poly.type
_entity_poly.pdbx_seq_one_letter_code
_entity_poly.pdbx_strand_id
1 'polypeptide(L)'
;MFPMVLQDGVNRAGMSLLCLKKGISFGEFNEITIIIVLAATQEKKHVRALSQLNKIMSDQNNIHTIHQAVSAKEIFALIESLSA
;
A
#
# COMPACT_ATOMS: atom_id res chain seq x y z
N MET A 1 27.90 -10.49 21.29
CA MET A 1 27.24 -10.94 20.05
C MET A 1 25.75 -10.77 20.26
N PHE A 2 25.16 -9.72 19.68
CA PHE A 2 23.71 -9.46 19.79
C PHE A 2 22.96 -10.48 18.92
N PRO A 3 21.86 -11.08 19.42
CA PRO A 3 21.05 -11.98 18.60
C PRO A 3 20.35 -11.14 17.54
N MET A 4 20.76 -11.32 16.28
CA MET A 4 20.05 -10.80 15.12
C MET A 4 18.67 -11.45 15.12
N VAL A 5 17.63 -10.63 15.31
CA VAL A 5 16.24 -11.08 15.28
C VAL A 5 15.98 -11.66 13.89
N LEU A 6 15.53 -12.91 13.93
CA LEU A 6 15.20 -13.78 12.81
C LEU A 6 14.48 -13.03 11.68
N GLN A 7 15.09 -12.96 10.50
CA GLN A 7 14.48 -12.42 9.28
C GLN A 7 13.36 -13.33 8.70
N ASP A 8 12.63 -14.08 9.54
CA ASP A 8 11.64 -15.08 9.11
C ASP A 8 10.20 -14.67 9.50
N GLY A 9 9.89 -13.38 9.53
CA GLY A 9 8.54 -12.89 9.82
C GLY A 9 7.55 -12.99 8.64
N VAL A 10 8.03 -13.39 7.46
CA VAL A 10 7.23 -13.39 6.22
C VAL A 10 7.23 -14.77 5.59
N ASN A 11 6.11 -15.49 5.74
CA ASN A 11 5.93 -16.82 5.15
C ASN A 11 5.84 -16.79 3.62
N ARG A 12 5.32 -15.69 3.05
CA ARG A 12 5.14 -15.52 1.61
C ARG A 12 5.10 -14.04 1.24
N ALA A 13 5.57 -13.71 0.05
CA ALA A 13 5.35 -12.40 -0.51
C ALA A 13 3.85 -12.08 -0.64
N GLY A 14 3.46 -10.89 -0.21
CA GLY A 14 2.08 -10.41 -0.17
C GLY A 14 2.03 -8.90 0.02
N MET A 15 0.91 -8.32 -0.35
CA MET A 15 0.63 -6.90 -0.17
C MET A 15 -0.78 -6.77 0.39
N SER A 16 -0.98 -5.79 1.26
CA SER A 16 -2.29 -5.39 1.76
C SER A 16 -2.45 -3.91 1.57
N LEU A 17 -3.66 -3.50 1.22
CA LEU A 17 -4.04 -2.10 1.05
C LEU A 17 -5.32 -1.87 1.85
N LEU A 18 -5.28 -0.88 2.72
CA LEU A 18 -6.39 -0.50 3.59
C LEU A 18 -6.74 0.96 3.31
N CYS A 19 -8.01 1.18 2.97
CA CYS A 19 -8.57 2.51 2.77
C CYS A 19 -9.51 2.84 3.91
N LEU A 20 -9.26 3.98 4.56
CA LEU A 20 -10.04 4.50 5.67
C LEU A 20 -10.99 5.56 5.12
N LYS A 21 -12.29 5.42 5.41
CA LYS A 21 -13.29 6.43 5.03
C LYS A 21 -13.10 7.75 5.76
N LYS A 22 -12.51 7.71 6.95
CA LYS A 22 -12.16 8.87 7.75
C LYS A 22 -10.67 8.82 8.05
N GLY A 23 -9.97 9.93 7.82
CA GLY A 23 -8.56 10.04 8.14
C GLY A 23 -8.30 9.78 9.62
N ILE A 24 -7.19 9.12 9.92
CA ILE A 24 -6.68 9.01 11.29
C ILE A 24 -5.45 9.91 11.43
N SER A 25 -5.36 10.60 12.56
CA SER A 25 -4.15 11.35 12.91
C SER A 25 -3.07 10.35 13.31
N PHE A 26 -1.88 10.47 12.73
CA PHE A 26 -0.75 9.63 13.06
C PHE A 26 0.47 10.49 13.37
N GLY A 27 0.77 10.68 14.66
CA GLY A 27 1.85 11.55 15.10
C GLY A 27 1.65 13.00 14.63
N GLU A 28 2.73 13.63 14.14
CA GLU A 28 2.71 14.99 13.57
C GLU A 28 2.44 15.00 12.05
N PHE A 29 2.14 13.85 11.44
CA PHE A 29 1.86 13.78 10.02
C PHE A 29 0.41 14.17 9.71
N ASN A 30 0.17 14.59 8.46
CA ASN A 30 -1.16 14.82 7.92
C ASN A 30 -2.06 13.59 8.08
N GLU A 31 -3.38 13.80 8.10
CA GLU A 31 -4.37 12.71 8.20
C GLU A 31 -4.07 11.57 7.23
N ILE A 32 -3.93 10.35 7.78
CA ILE A 32 -3.69 9.14 6.99
C ILE A 32 -5.04 8.53 6.63
N THR A 33 -5.26 8.34 5.33
CA THR A 33 -6.46 7.68 4.82
C THR A 33 -6.18 6.37 4.10
N ILE A 34 -4.93 6.13 3.70
CA ILE A 34 -4.54 4.94 2.94
C ILE A 34 -3.30 4.35 3.59
N ILE A 35 -3.35 3.05 3.86
CA ILE A 35 -2.26 2.28 4.47
C ILE A 35 -1.91 1.13 3.54
N ILE A 36 -0.63 1.00 3.20
CA ILE A 36 -0.11 -0.06 2.34
C ILE A 36 0.90 -0.86 3.15
N VAL A 37 0.67 -2.17 3.25
CA VAL A 37 1.58 -3.11 3.91
C VAL A 37 2.19 -4.02 2.86
N LEU A 38 3.52 -4.12 2.86
CA LEU A 38 4.27 -4.96 1.95
C LEU A 38 5.01 -6.01 2.76
N ALA A 39 4.71 -7.28 2.49
CA ALA A 39 5.44 -8.42 3.02
C ALA A 39 6.17 -9.05 1.84
N ALA A 40 7.50 -9.09 1.84
CA ALA A 40 8.19 -9.87 0.81
C ALA A 40 9.50 -10.47 1.32
N THR A 41 9.86 -11.57 0.69
CA THR A 41 10.93 -12.48 1.12
C THR A 41 12.25 -12.26 0.36
N GLN A 42 12.30 -11.30 -0.58
CA GLN A 42 13.43 -11.05 -1.48
C GLN A 42 13.54 -9.57 -1.86
N GLU A 43 14.69 -8.95 -1.54
CA GLU A 43 14.95 -7.49 -1.59
C GLU A 43 14.72 -6.78 -2.95
N LYS A 44 14.66 -7.49 -4.08
CA LYS A 44 14.70 -6.84 -5.41
C LYS A 44 13.34 -6.59 -6.08
N LYS A 45 12.26 -7.23 -5.61
CA LYS A 45 10.91 -7.02 -6.19
C LYS A 45 10.11 -5.89 -5.52
N HIS A 46 10.54 -5.41 -4.35
CA HIS A 46 9.78 -4.48 -3.50
C HIS A 46 9.52 -3.10 -4.11
N VAL A 47 10.49 -2.55 -4.84
CA VAL A 47 10.46 -1.14 -5.25
C VAL A 47 9.50 -0.88 -6.41
N ARG A 48 9.27 -1.87 -7.28
CA ARG A 48 8.37 -1.70 -8.43
C ARG A 48 6.91 -1.54 -8.01
N ALA A 49 6.43 -2.37 -7.09
CA ALA A 49 5.06 -2.28 -6.58
C ALA A 49 4.82 -0.96 -5.84
N LEU A 50 5.79 -0.54 -5.01
CA LEU A 50 5.77 0.77 -4.36
C LEU A 50 5.76 1.92 -5.35
N SER A 51 6.60 1.87 -6.39
CA SER A 51 6.67 2.92 -7.41
C SER A 51 5.38 3.04 -8.22
N GLN A 52 4.75 1.92 -8.56
CA GLN A 52 3.44 1.89 -9.20
C GLN A 52 2.37 2.49 -8.28
N LEU A 53 2.33 2.09 -7.01
CA LEU A 53 1.42 2.68 -6.02
C LEU A 53 1.67 4.16 -5.80
N ASN A 54 2.92 4.61 -5.76
CA ASN A 54 3.24 6.03 -5.62
C ASN A 54 2.70 6.84 -6.80
N LYS A 55 2.71 6.30 -8.03
CA LYS A 55 2.07 6.95 -9.17
C LYS A 55 0.56 7.08 -8.98
N ILE A 56 -0.08 6.03 -8.46
CA ILE A 56 -1.52 6.06 -8.12
C ILE A 56 -1.79 7.14 -7.06
N MET A 57 -0.98 7.19 -6.01
CA MET A 57 -1.13 8.14 -4.91
C MET A 57 -0.77 9.58 -5.29
N SER A 58 0.02 9.78 -6.35
CA SER A 58 0.43 11.13 -6.79
C SER A 58 -0.67 11.85 -7.58
N ASP A 59 -1.70 11.13 -8.03
CA ASP A 59 -2.85 11.70 -8.74
C ASP A 59 -4.04 11.87 -7.79
N GLN A 60 -4.50 13.12 -7.64
CA GLN A 60 -5.65 13.42 -6.81
C GLN A 60 -6.95 12.75 -7.29
N ASN A 61 -7.12 12.51 -8.60
CA ASN A 61 -8.29 11.82 -9.13
C ASN A 61 -8.31 10.35 -8.71
N ASN A 62 -7.13 9.71 -8.69
CA ASN A 62 -7.00 8.33 -8.22
C ASN A 62 -7.29 8.24 -6.73
N ILE A 63 -6.75 9.15 -5.93
CA ILE A 63 -7.05 9.21 -4.49
C ILE A 63 -8.55 9.42 -4.25
N HIS A 64 -9.19 10.33 -4.99
CA HIS A 64 -10.64 10.55 -4.87
C HIS A 64 -11.45 9.31 -5.23
N THR A 65 -11.06 8.61 -6.30
CA THR A 65 -11.71 7.37 -6.74
C THR A 65 -11.54 6.26 -5.70
N ILE A 66 -10.34 6.11 -5.13
CA ILE A 66 -10.08 5.15 -4.05
C ILE A 66 -10.90 5.48 -2.79
N HIS A 67 -11.06 6.76 -2.48
CA HIS A 67 -11.88 7.23 -1.36
C HIS A 67 -13.38 6.99 -1.55
N GLN A 68 -13.86 7.10 -2.78
CA GLN A 68 -15.27 6.87 -3.15
C GLN A 68 -15.58 5.41 -3.42
N ALA A 69 -14.56 4.58 -3.64
CA ALA A 69 -14.72 3.17 -3.93
C ALA A 69 -15.58 2.48 -2.87
N VAL A 70 -16.61 1.79 -3.34
CA VAL A 70 -17.58 1.12 -2.45
C VAL A 70 -17.14 -0.32 -2.17
N SER A 71 -16.23 -0.85 -2.99
CA SER A 71 -15.73 -2.21 -2.90
C SER A 71 -14.22 -2.30 -3.13
N ALA A 72 -13.59 -3.30 -2.50
CA ALA A 72 -12.18 -3.63 -2.76
C ALA A 72 -11.93 -3.99 -4.23
N LYS A 73 -12.97 -4.42 -4.96
CA LYS A 73 -12.90 -4.83 -6.37
C LYS A 73 -12.69 -3.62 -7.31
N GLU A 74 -13.34 -2.49 -7.02
CA GLU A 74 -13.11 -1.23 -7.76
C GLU A 74 -11.68 -0.72 -7.57
N ILE A 75 -11.18 -0.78 -6.33
CA ILE A 75 -9.79 -0.41 -6.03
C ILE A 75 -8.82 -1.32 -6.77
N PHE A 76 -9.10 -2.64 -6.80
CA PHE A 76 -8.28 -3.60 -7.52
C PHE A 76 -8.27 -3.34 -9.03
N ALA A 77 -9.43 -3.05 -9.64
CA ALA A 77 -9.55 -2.72 -11.05
C ALA A 77 -8.78 -1.44 -11.42
N LEU A 78 -8.80 -0.43 -10.54
CA LEU A 78 -8.04 0.80 -10.71
C LEU A 78 -6.52 0.52 -10.68
N ILE A 79 -6.06 -0.27 -9.71
CA ILE A 79 -4.65 -0.70 -9.62
C ILE A 79 -4.24 -1.50 -10.86
N GLU A 80 -5.09 -2.41 -11.33
CA GLU A 80 -4.82 -3.23 -12.52
C GLU A 80 -4.69 -2.37 -13.79
N SER A 81 -5.59 -1.39 -13.98
CA SER A 81 -5.57 -0.47 -15.13
C SER A 81 -4.31 0.40 -15.21
N LEU A 82 -3.67 0.67 -14.07
CA LEU A 82 -2.46 1.49 -13.95
C LEU A 82 -1.16 0.67 -13.96
N SER A 83 -1.26 -0.66 -13.99
CA SER A 83 -0.13 -1.60 -14.01
C SER A 83 0.34 -2.01 -15.41
N ALA A 84 -0.30 -1.47 -16.46
CA ALA A 84 0.03 -1.66 -17.87
C ALA A 84 1.21 -0.80 -18.37
#